data_AF-A0A9P7G5B2-F1
#
_entry.id   AF-A0A9P7G5B2-F1
#
_cell.length_a   1.000
_cell.length_b   1.000
_cell.length_c   1.000
_cell.angle_alpha   90.00
_cell.angle_beta   90.00
_cell.angle_gamma   90.00
#
_symmetry.space_group_name_H-M   'P 1'
#
loop_
_entity.id
_entity.type
_entity.pdbx_description
1 polymer ?
#
loop_
_entity_poly.entity_id
_entity_poly.type
_entity_poly.pdbx_seq_one_letter_code
_entity_poly.pdbx_strand_id
1 'polypeptide(L)'
;MALQPVNVLHHFMLHANSTYDCSKPVSTNNVPYNVVPVLRRQIASPVRLFSNYHMAVGSRGTAVWIDSHAEDYFKRGDCGQRLAGSLQGAGISGPRANDEGDGRGMESSTEMGSAKWSSVFGYCENDQWTRVAVDEEEGRIAVGYMDGTIRVHEYA
;
A
#
# COMPACT_ATOMS: atom_id res chain seq x y z
N MET A 1 25.00 -2.38 16.80
CA MET A 1 23.96 -2.05 15.81
C MET A 1 23.89 -3.19 14.82
N ALA A 2 22.77 -3.90 14.74
CA ALA A 2 22.56 -4.90 13.70
C ALA A 2 21.96 -4.18 12.48
N LEU A 3 22.58 -4.34 11.30
CA LEU A 3 22.02 -3.86 10.05
C LEU A 3 20.74 -4.66 9.77
N GLN A 4 19.60 -3.99 9.63
CA GLN A 4 18.39 -4.65 9.16
C GLN A 4 18.55 -5.06 7.68
N PRO A 5 18.02 -6.21 7.26
CA PRO A 5 18.07 -6.61 5.87
C PRO A 5 17.32 -5.59 5.01
N VAL A 6 18.02 -4.97 4.06
CA VAL A 6 17.40 -4.10 3.05
C VAL A 6 16.53 -4.99 2.17
N ASN A 7 15.23 -4.68 2.09
CA ASN A 7 14.36 -5.38 1.14
C ASN A 7 14.79 -5.00 -0.28
N VAL A 8 15.12 -6.01 -1.08
CA VAL A 8 15.48 -5.83 -2.48
C VAL A 8 14.44 -6.52 -3.34
N LEU A 9 13.79 -5.75 -4.21
CA LEU A 9 12.95 -6.28 -5.27
C LEU A 9 13.85 -6.63 -6.46
N HIS A 10 13.85 -7.91 -6.82
CA HIS A 10 14.54 -8.40 -8.01
C HIS A 10 13.59 -8.39 -9.20
N HIS A 11 13.84 -7.52 -10.17
CA HIS A 11 13.12 -7.53 -11.43
C HIS A 11 13.82 -8.47 -12.42
N PHE A 12 13.22 -9.65 -12.62
CA PHE A 12 13.66 -10.60 -13.63
C PHE A 12 12.81 -10.45 -14.89
N MET A 13 13.46 -10.61 -16.05
CA MET A 13 12.79 -10.66 -17.35
C MET A 13 12.98 -12.04 -17.97
N LEU A 14 11.88 -12.60 -18.44
CA LEU A 14 11.87 -13.80 -19.27
C LEU A 14 11.79 -13.37 -20.73
N HIS A 15 12.71 -13.85 -21.57
CA HIS A 15 12.64 -13.62 -23.00
C HIS A 15 11.72 -14.64 -23.65
N ALA A 16 10.85 -14.18 -24.55
CA ALA A 16 10.06 -15.08 -25.38
C ALA A 16 10.99 -16.00 -26.19
N ASN A 17 10.64 -17.27 -26.26
CA ASN A 17 11.32 -18.21 -27.13
C ASN A 17 10.82 -17.98 -28.57
N SER A 18 11.71 -17.54 -29.46
CA SER A 18 11.36 -17.27 -30.87
C SER A 18 10.95 -18.52 -31.65
N THR A 19 11.25 -19.71 -31.13
CA THR A 19 10.88 -21.00 -31.72
C THR A 19 9.59 -21.58 -31.18
N TYR A 20 8.93 -20.89 -30.24
CA TYR A 20 7.67 -21.33 -29.66
C TYR A 20 6.56 -21.40 -30.72
N ASP A 21 5.86 -22.52 -30.74
CA ASP A 21 4.71 -22.77 -31.60
C ASP A 21 3.46 -22.92 -30.74
N CYS A 22 2.59 -21.91 -30.78
CA CYS A 22 1.36 -21.87 -29.99
C CYS A 22 0.31 -22.89 -30.44
N SER A 23 0.48 -23.52 -31.61
CA SER A 23 -0.42 -24.57 -32.09
C SER A 23 -0.09 -25.95 -31.50
N LYS A 24 1.08 -26.09 -30.87
CA LYS A 24 1.55 -27.34 -30.26
C LYS A 24 1.45 -27.28 -28.74
N PRO A 25 1.28 -28.42 -28.05
CA PRO A 25 1.30 -28.46 -26.59
C PRO A 25 2.66 -28.01 -26.04
N VAL A 26 2.64 -27.42 -24.84
CA VAL A 26 3.87 -27.05 -24.13
C VAL A 26 4.64 -28.31 -23.75
N SER A 27 5.92 -28.35 -24.08
CA SER A 27 6.81 -29.49 -23.79
C SER A 27 8.24 -28.99 -23.58
N THR A 28 9.16 -29.88 -23.20
CA THR A 28 10.60 -29.54 -23.07
C THR A 28 11.20 -28.96 -24.34
N ASN A 29 10.63 -29.30 -25.51
CA ASN A 29 11.07 -28.84 -26.82
C ASN A 29 10.17 -27.72 -27.40
N ASN A 30 9.12 -27.31 -26.69
CA ASN A 30 8.18 -26.25 -27.12
C ASN A 30 7.76 -25.41 -25.91
N VAL A 31 8.69 -24.60 -25.39
CA VAL A 31 8.43 -23.69 -24.28
C VAL A 31 8.20 -22.26 -24.79
N PRO A 32 7.28 -21.49 -24.20
CA PRO A 32 6.97 -20.12 -24.63
C PRO A 32 8.05 -19.09 -24.26
N TYR A 33 8.87 -19.38 -23.24
CA TYR A 33 9.92 -18.50 -22.75
C TYR A 33 11.23 -19.25 -22.59
N ASN A 34 12.35 -18.55 -22.75
CA ASN A 34 13.66 -19.04 -22.37
C ASN A 34 13.71 -19.22 -20.85
N VAL A 35 14.19 -20.38 -20.40
CA VAL A 35 14.07 -20.81 -18.99
C VAL A 35 15.06 -20.08 -18.05
N VAL A 36 15.99 -19.30 -18.60
CA VAL A 36 16.97 -18.54 -17.82
C VAL A 36 16.47 -17.10 -17.66
N PRO A 37 15.85 -16.74 -16.52
CA PRO A 37 15.48 -15.36 -16.24
C PRO A 37 16.71 -14.46 -16.17
N VAL A 38 16.62 -13.29 -16.81
CA VAL A 38 17.69 -12.29 -16.77
C VAL A 38 17.33 -11.22 -15.74
N LEU A 39 18.18 -11.04 -14.73
CA LEU A 39 18.03 -9.95 -13.77
C LEU A 39 18.21 -8.61 -14.49
N ARG A 40 17.14 -7.81 -14.55
CA ARG A 40 17.15 -6.49 -15.19
C ARG A 40 17.48 -5.38 -14.21
N ARG A 41 16.96 -5.47 -12.99
CA ARG A 41 17.14 -4.43 -11.98
C ARG A 41 17.03 -5.01 -10.58
N GLN A 42 17.83 -4.47 -9.68
CA GLN A 42 17.60 -4.57 -8.25
C GLN A 42 17.08 -3.22 -7.77
N ILE A 43 15.93 -3.22 -7.14
CA ILE A 43 15.28 -2.02 -6.63
C ILE A 43 15.29 -2.14 -5.12
N ALA A 44 15.95 -1.20 -4.44
CA ALA A 44 15.77 -1.05 -3.01
C ALA A 44 14.28 -0.75 -2.75
N SER A 45 13.63 -1.60 -1.97
CA SER A 45 12.22 -1.44 -1.63
C SER A 45 12.12 -0.69 -0.32
N PRO A 46 11.51 0.51 -0.30
CA PRO A 46 11.16 1.16 0.97
C PRO A 46 10.07 0.37 1.71
N VAL A 47 9.34 -0.51 1.01
CA VAL A 47 8.35 -1.39 1.62
C VAL A 47 9.06 -2.50 2.39
N ARG A 48 8.78 -2.55 3.70
CA ARG A 48 9.16 -3.65 4.59
C ARG A 48 8.31 -4.89 4.32
N LEU A 49 8.82 -5.82 3.52
CA LEU A 49 8.08 -7.05 3.14
C LEU A 49 7.81 -8.00 4.33
N PHE A 50 8.56 -7.85 5.43
CA PHE A 50 8.43 -8.65 6.65
C PHE A 50 7.85 -7.88 7.83
N SER A 51 7.30 -6.68 7.61
CA SER A 51 6.69 -5.96 8.73
C SER A 51 5.31 -6.52 9.07
N ASN A 52 4.91 -6.32 10.32
CA ASN A 52 3.56 -6.67 10.75
C ASN A 52 2.58 -5.72 10.08
N TYR A 53 1.65 -6.28 9.32
CA TYR A 53 0.54 -5.57 8.72
C TYR A 53 -0.77 -6.23 9.14
N HIS A 54 -1.83 -5.44 9.15
CA HIS A 54 -3.19 -5.91 9.36
C HIS A 54 -4.16 -4.92 8.74
N MET A 55 -5.35 -5.38 8.37
CA MET A 55 -6.42 -4.54 7.83
C MET A 55 -7.75 -4.95 8.46
N ALA A 56 -8.60 -3.98 8.71
CA ALA A 56 -9.99 -4.17 9.11
C ALA A 56 -10.88 -3.29 8.24
N VAL A 57 -12.10 -3.77 7.98
CA VAL A 57 -13.12 -3.02 7.25
C VAL A 57 -14.36 -2.92 8.13
N GLY A 58 -14.86 -1.71 8.29
CA GLY A 58 -16.06 -1.39 9.03
C GLY A 58 -17.31 -1.58 8.18
N SER A 59 -18.46 -1.68 8.85
CA SER A 59 -19.79 -1.90 8.28
C SER A 59 -20.24 -0.90 7.20
N ARG A 60 -19.67 0.29 7.16
CA ARG A 60 -20.00 1.45 6.32
C ARG A 60 -18.87 1.76 5.33
N GLY A 61 -17.94 0.82 5.14
CA GLY A 61 -16.88 0.95 4.15
C GLY A 61 -15.67 1.75 4.62
N THR A 62 -15.48 1.92 5.94
CA THR A 62 -14.19 2.41 6.48
C THR A 62 -13.19 1.27 6.41
N ALA A 63 -12.13 1.40 5.62
CA ALA A 63 -10.98 0.51 5.67
C ALA A 63 -9.91 1.13 6.58
N VAL A 64 -9.38 0.36 7.52
CA VAL A 64 -8.27 0.77 8.39
C VAL A 64 -7.17 -0.27 8.28
N TRP A 65 -5.91 0.16 8.21
CA TRP A 65 -4.76 -0.73 8.12
C TRP A 65 -3.56 -0.23 8.91
N ILE A 66 -2.71 -1.19 9.26
CA ILE A 66 -1.36 -0.94 9.78
C ILE A 66 -0.40 -1.18 8.62
N ASP A 67 0.39 -0.17 8.30
CA ASP A 67 1.53 -0.32 7.39
C ASP A 67 2.81 0.22 8.05
N SER A 68 3.95 -0.10 7.44
CA SER A 68 5.25 0.40 7.90
C SER A 68 5.79 1.54 7.04
N HIS A 69 4.92 2.18 6.25
CA HIS A 69 5.25 3.36 5.48
C HIS A 69 5.15 4.61 6.38
N ALA A 70 5.94 4.61 7.45
CA ALA A 70 5.99 5.67 8.45
C ALA A 70 7.24 6.57 8.32
N GLU A 71 8.01 6.41 7.23
CA GLU A 71 9.24 7.16 6.98
C GLU A 71 9.01 8.68 7.01
N ASP A 72 7.85 9.12 6.49
CA ASP A 72 7.43 10.53 6.48
C ASP A 72 7.25 11.11 7.90
N TYR A 73 6.95 10.27 8.89
CA TYR A 73 6.68 10.68 10.27
C TYR A 73 7.92 10.61 11.15
N PHE A 74 8.69 9.54 11.04
CA PHE A 74 9.79 9.26 11.98
C PHE A 74 11.16 9.70 11.49
N LYS A 75 11.29 10.11 10.21
CA LYS A 75 12.57 10.45 9.56
C LYS A 75 13.62 9.32 9.66
N ARG A 76 13.18 8.11 10.00
CA ARG A 76 13.97 6.89 10.16
C ARG A 76 13.21 5.76 9.47
N GLY A 77 13.82 5.13 8.48
CA GLY A 77 13.22 4.00 7.75
C GLY A 77 13.37 2.65 8.46
N ASP A 78 14.00 2.63 9.64
CA ASP A 78 14.44 1.43 10.35
C ASP A 78 13.40 0.88 11.35
N CYS A 79 12.39 1.67 11.71
CA CYS A 79 11.27 1.27 12.56
C CYS A 79 10.11 2.25 12.37
N GLY A 80 8.89 1.80 12.67
CA GLY A 80 7.70 2.64 12.61
C GLY A 80 6.53 1.94 11.91
N GLN A 81 5.38 1.97 12.56
CA GLN A 81 4.09 1.65 11.97
C GLN A 81 3.20 2.90 12.01
N ARG A 82 2.34 3.04 11.01
CA ARG A 82 1.23 3.98 11.04
C ARG A 82 -0.10 3.24 10.96
N LEU A 83 -1.09 3.79 11.65
CA LEU A 83 -2.48 3.40 11.58
C LEU A 83 -3.15 4.39 10.65
N ALA A 84 -3.55 3.91 9.47
CA ALA A 84 -4.17 4.73 8.45
C ALA A 84 -5.53 4.15 8.06
N GLY A 85 -6.42 4.97 7.53
CA GLY A 85 -7.67 4.48 6.99
C GLY A 85 -8.30 5.39 5.95
N SER A 86 -9.26 4.85 5.23
CA SER A 86 -9.97 5.49 4.14
C SER A 86 -11.45 5.14 4.24
N LEU A 87 -12.31 6.13 4.01
CA LEU A 87 -13.76 5.94 3.92
C LEU A 87 -14.15 5.92 2.44
N GLN A 88 -14.74 4.83 1.96
CA GLN A 88 -15.34 4.82 0.63
C GLN A 88 -16.49 5.84 0.61
N GLY A 89 -16.31 6.93 -0.13
CA GLY A 89 -17.05 8.17 0.10
C GLY A 89 -18.56 8.03 0.26
N ALA A 90 -19.10 8.66 1.30
CA ALA A 90 -20.37 9.36 1.17
C ALA A 90 -20.26 10.25 -0.08
N GLY A 91 -21.17 10.07 -1.03
CA GLY A 91 -21.04 10.63 -2.38
C GLY A 91 -20.56 12.08 -2.39
N ILE A 92 -19.42 12.30 -3.06
CA ILE A 92 -19.08 13.62 -3.56
C ILE A 92 -20.14 13.94 -4.60
N SER A 93 -21.23 14.53 -4.14
CA SER A 93 -21.97 15.50 -4.92
C SER A 93 -20.96 16.57 -5.24
N GLY A 94 -20.29 16.45 -6.39
CA GLY A 94 -19.42 17.50 -6.89
C GLY A 94 -20.22 18.80 -6.87
N PRO A 95 -19.60 19.95 -6.54
CA PRO A 95 -20.28 21.22 -6.71
C PRO A 95 -20.76 21.25 -8.17
N ARG A 96 -22.09 21.34 -8.37
CA ARG A 96 -22.68 21.62 -9.67
C ARG A 96 -21.94 22.83 -10.20
N ALA A 97 -21.11 22.61 -11.22
CA ALA A 97 -20.50 23.68 -11.97
C ALA A 97 -21.66 24.47 -12.57
N ASN A 98 -21.96 25.62 -11.95
CA ASN A 98 -22.62 26.69 -12.67
C ASN A 98 -21.58 27.15 -13.69
N ASP A 99 -21.82 26.69 -14.90
CA ASP A 99 -21.31 27.21 -16.16
C ASP A 99 -21.39 28.74 -16.15
N GLU A 100 -20.24 29.39 -16.33
CA GLU A 100 -20.01 30.60 -17.15
C GLU A 100 -18.67 31.26 -16.77
N GLY A 101 -17.73 31.31 -17.73
CA GLY A 101 -16.68 32.35 -17.74
C GLY A 101 -15.23 31.90 -17.87
N ASP A 102 -14.77 31.88 -19.12
CA ASP A 102 -13.51 32.48 -19.61
C ASP A 102 -12.13 31.84 -19.31
N GLY A 103 -11.55 31.26 -20.36
CA GLY A 103 -10.28 31.73 -20.93
C GLY A 103 -8.95 31.60 -20.16
N ARG A 104 -8.15 30.59 -20.58
CA ARG A 104 -6.67 30.49 -20.56
C ARG A 104 -5.98 30.00 -19.27
N GLY A 105 -5.13 28.98 -19.44
CA GLY A 105 -4.00 28.74 -18.54
C GLY A 105 -3.55 27.28 -18.42
N MET A 106 -2.61 26.88 -19.27
CA MET A 106 -1.36 26.18 -18.93
C MET A 106 -1.38 25.15 -17.77
N GLU A 107 -1.09 23.89 -18.13
CA GLU A 107 -0.29 22.92 -17.37
C GLU A 107 -0.74 22.56 -15.94
N SER A 108 -1.29 21.36 -15.77
CA SER A 108 -1.08 20.65 -14.52
C SER A 108 -1.03 19.15 -14.76
N SER A 109 0.20 18.65 -14.68
CA SER A 109 0.61 17.33 -14.21
C SER A 109 -0.47 16.26 -14.11
N THR A 110 -0.22 15.14 -14.80
CA THR A 110 -0.63 13.79 -14.41
C THR A 110 -0.71 13.68 -12.88
N GLU A 111 -1.91 13.85 -12.33
CA GLU A 111 -2.19 13.59 -10.91
C GLU A 111 -2.07 12.07 -10.73
N MET A 112 -0.82 11.67 -10.50
CA MET A 112 -0.44 10.40 -9.92
C MET A 112 -1.35 10.16 -8.72
N GLY A 113 -2.18 9.11 -8.83
CA GLY A 113 -3.30 8.78 -7.94
C GLY A 113 -3.05 9.22 -6.50
N SER A 114 -3.66 10.36 -6.15
CA SER A 114 -3.35 11.06 -4.93
C SER A 114 -3.71 10.18 -3.73
N ALA A 115 -2.77 10.02 -2.81
CA ALA A 115 -2.97 9.56 -1.44
C ALA A 115 -3.98 10.42 -0.63
N LYS A 116 -4.76 11.28 -1.28
CA LYS A 116 -5.79 12.19 -0.76
C LYS A 116 -6.98 11.52 -0.08
N TRP A 117 -7.10 10.19 -0.13
CA TRP A 117 -8.24 9.50 0.49
C TRP A 117 -7.92 8.78 1.80
N SER A 118 -6.66 8.83 2.26
CA SER A 118 -6.25 8.18 3.50
C SER A 118 -6.01 9.21 4.61
N SER A 119 -6.67 9.02 5.75
CA SER A 119 -6.37 9.69 7.02
C SER A 119 -5.40 8.84 7.85
N VAL A 120 -4.64 9.48 8.73
CA VAL A 120 -3.73 8.80 9.68
C VAL A 120 -4.25 9.03 11.10
N PHE A 121 -4.54 7.96 11.81
CA PHE A 121 -5.10 7.97 13.16
C PHE A 121 -4.04 7.84 14.26
N GLY A 122 -2.87 7.31 13.92
CA GLY A 122 -1.80 7.14 14.89
C GLY A 122 -0.53 6.56 14.29
N TYR A 123 0.52 6.56 15.12
CA TYR A 123 1.80 5.98 14.79
C TYR A 123 2.39 5.21 15.98
N CYS A 124 3.23 4.22 15.71
CA CYS A 124 3.96 3.44 16.70
C CYS A 124 5.42 3.32 16.29
N GLU A 125 6.34 3.81 17.11
CA GLU A 125 7.77 3.85 16.79
C GLU A 125 8.44 2.46 16.72
N ASN A 126 7.89 1.46 17.44
CA ASN A 126 8.58 0.21 17.75
C ASN A 126 8.03 -1.04 17.03
N ASP A 127 7.23 -0.88 15.98
CA ASP A 127 6.65 -1.99 15.19
C ASP A 127 5.87 -3.03 16.02
N GLN A 128 5.25 -2.60 17.12
CA GLN A 128 4.60 -3.51 18.09
C GLN A 128 3.12 -3.78 17.79
N TRP A 129 2.51 -3.09 16.83
CA TRP A 129 1.11 -3.32 16.47
C TRP A 129 0.96 -4.55 15.57
N THR A 130 -0.05 -5.36 15.84
CA THR A 130 -0.25 -6.67 15.19
C THR A 130 -1.66 -6.87 14.63
N ARG A 131 -2.66 -6.19 15.19
CA ARG A 131 -4.07 -6.33 14.85
C ARG A 131 -4.75 -4.98 14.92
N VAL A 132 -5.75 -4.80 14.06
CA VAL A 132 -6.66 -3.67 14.11
C VAL A 132 -8.09 -4.18 13.97
N ALA A 133 -9.03 -3.56 14.68
CA ALA A 133 -10.46 -3.71 14.50
C ALA A 133 -11.12 -2.32 14.51
N VAL A 134 -12.25 -2.19 13.83
CA VAL A 134 -12.98 -0.92 13.74
C VAL A 134 -14.43 -1.12 14.19
N ASP A 135 -14.90 -0.20 15.01
CA ASP A 135 -16.27 -0.06 15.46
C ASP A 135 -16.74 1.32 14.98
N GLU A 136 -17.37 1.35 13.81
CA GLU A 136 -17.84 2.59 13.21
C GLU A 136 -19.10 3.14 13.85
N GLU A 137 -19.89 2.31 14.54
CA GLU A 137 -21.11 2.78 15.21
C GLU A 137 -20.74 3.78 16.31
N GLU A 138 -19.62 3.50 16.98
CA GLU A 138 -19.14 4.29 18.12
C GLU A 138 -17.88 5.09 17.79
N GLY A 139 -17.41 5.04 16.55
CA GLY A 139 -16.24 5.80 16.09
C GLY A 139 -14.93 5.38 16.76
N ARG A 140 -14.72 4.07 16.97
CA ARG A 140 -13.57 3.51 17.68
C ARG A 140 -12.71 2.60 16.81
N ILE A 141 -11.40 2.68 17.00
CA ILE A 141 -10.42 1.77 16.41
C ILE A 141 -9.66 1.08 17.55
N ALA A 142 -9.75 -0.24 17.62
CA ALA A 142 -8.95 -1.03 18.55
C ALA A 142 -7.67 -1.50 17.85
N VAL A 143 -6.52 -1.32 18.52
CA VAL A 143 -5.20 -1.76 18.06
C VAL A 143 -4.60 -2.72 19.07
N GLY A 144 -4.24 -3.92 18.61
CA GLY A 144 -3.60 -4.95 19.41
C GLY A 144 -2.07 -4.89 19.31
N TYR A 145 -1.40 -5.07 20.44
CA TYR A 145 0.05 -5.08 20.59
C TYR A 145 0.60 -6.50 20.72
N MET A 146 1.89 -6.70 20.43
CA MET A 146 2.59 -7.98 20.62
C MET A 146 2.59 -8.49 22.07
N ASP A 147 2.52 -7.59 23.04
CA ASP A 147 2.49 -7.92 24.47
C ASP A 147 1.10 -8.30 24.98
N GLY A 148 0.10 -8.34 24.09
CA GLY A 148 -1.30 -8.62 24.43
C GLY A 148 -2.10 -7.38 24.84
N THR A 149 -1.48 -6.19 24.93
CA THR A 149 -2.18 -4.95 25.20
C THR A 149 -3.13 -4.59 24.05
N ILE A 150 -4.31 -4.07 24.39
CA ILE A 150 -5.23 -3.47 23.42
C ILE A 150 -5.37 -2.00 23.75
N ARG A 151 -5.19 -1.12 22.77
CA ARG A 151 -5.53 0.31 22.88
C ARG A 151 -6.69 0.63 21.98
N VAL A 152 -7.58 1.49 22.46
CA VAL A 152 -8.71 1.98 21.70
C VAL A 152 -8.49 3.46 21.41
N HIS A 153 -8.64 3.83 20.14
CA HIS A 153 -8.61 5.20 19.64
C HIS A 153 -10.01 5.61 19.24
N GLU A 154 -10.38 6.85 19.50
CA GLU A 154 -11.62 7.47 19.02
C GLU A 154 -11.30 8.32 17.79
N TYR A 155 -12.17 8.27 16.77
CA TYR A 155 -11.99 9.01 15.51
C TYR A 155 -13.27 9.71 15.01
N ALA A 156 -14.34 9.71 15.81
CA ALA A 156 -15.59 10.43 15.56
C ALA A 156 -15.70 11.69 16.41
#